data_AF-A0AAU9XX76-F1
#
_entry.id   AF-A0AAU9XX76-F1
#
_cell.length_a   1.000
_cell.length_b   1.000
_cell.length_c   1.000
_cell.angle_alpha   90.00
_cell.angle_beta   90.00
_cell.angle_gamma   90.00
#
_symmetry.space_group_name_H-M   'P 1'
#
loop_
_entity.id
_entity.type
_entity.pdbx_description
1 polymer ?
#
loop_
_entity_poly.entity_id
_entity_poly.type
_entity_poly.pdbx_seq_one_letter_code
_entity_poly.pdbx_strand_id
1 'polypeptide(L)'
;MTENMNNGLTFRAWSLSRQKYLVLTEDGGEKTPKIRATGDDEGKESQFTMVLNTANLTFNENSAHLVFTAQDGQNYALIADLKNGTVSFTKYEKSSERIGAFVKESLGEQGPTYALRVAQSQSCIAANKDGFLSLRPFERIYPHPDTIFVLSKV
;
A
#
# COMPACT_ATOMS: atom_id res chain seq x y z
N MET A 1 -25.76 -5.06 5.65
CA MET A 1 -25.28 -3.83 4.99
C MET A 1 -23.81 -3.68 5.34
N THR A 2 -22.93 -4.23 4.52
CA THR A 2 -21.48 -4.21 4.70
C THR A 2 -21.01 -2.78 4.44
N GLU A 3 -20.28 -2.18 5.38
CA GLU A 3 -19.81 -0.80 5.31
C GLU A 3 -19.21 -0.48 3.94
N ASN A 4 -19.72 0.60 3.34
CA ASN A 4 -19.20 1.18 2.11
C ASN A 4 -17.69 1.38 2.26
N MET A 5 -16.94 0.69 1.40
CA MET A 5 -15.50 0.82 1.33
C MET A 5 -15.06 2.28 1.27
N ASN A 6 -13.87 2.51 1.79
CA ASN A 6 -13.02 3.67 1.54
C ASN A 6 -12.63 3.84 0.04
N ASN A 7 -13.46 3.36 -0.89
CA ASN A 7 -13.26 3.44 -2.32
C ASN A 7 -13.26 4.90 -2.75
N GLY A 8 -12.16 5.34 -3.37
CA GLY A 8 -11.97 6.74 -3.74
C GLY A 8 -11.57 7.63 -2.57
N LEU A 9 -11.37 7.10 -1.37
CA LEU A 9 -10.79 7.86 -0.26
C LEU A 9 -9.27 7.83 -0.32
N THR A 10 -8.69 8.97 0.04
CA THR A 10 -7.24 9.18 0.07
C THR A 10 -6.71 9.02 1.49
N PHE A 11 -5.55 8.37 1.60
CA PHE A 11 -4.88 8.10 2.85
C PHE A 11 -3.39 8.45 2.76
N ARG A 12 -2.79 8.59 3.94
CA ARG A 12 -1.35 8.44 4.15
C ARG A 12 -1.10 7.18 4.97
N ALA A 13 0.04 6.52 4.73
CA ALA A 13 0.50 5.40 5.54
C ALA A 13 1.78 5.77 6.27
N TRP A 14 1.70 5.92 7.59
CA TRP A 14 2.85 6.16 8.45
C TRP A 14 3.38 4.83 8.99
N SER A 15 4.62 4.49 8.67
CA SER A 15 5.30 3.32 9.23
C SER A 15 5.66 3.57 10.69
N LEU A 16 5.18 2.71 11.61
CA LEU A 16 5.51 2.85 13.03
C LEU A 16 6.99 2.57 13.34
N SER A 17 7.57 1.57 12.67
CA SER A 17 8.97 1.18 12.88
C SER A 17 9.98 2.10 12.22
N ARG A 18 9.57 2.83 11.16
CA ARG A 18 10.43 3.80 10.48
C ARG A 18 10.16 5.24 10.87
N GLN A 19 9.01 5.51 11.45
CA GLN A 19 8.55 6.87 11.76
C GLN A 19 8.61 7.78 10.53
N LYS A 20 8.13 7.26 9.38
CA LYS A 20 8.10 7.95 8.09
C LYS A 20 6.88 7.53 7.30
N TYR A 21 6.50 8.32 6.30
CA TYR A 21 5.44 7.98 5.37
C TYR A 21 5.93 7.09 4.23
N LEU A 22 5.03 6.26 3.71
CA LEU A 22 5.15 5.77 2.34
C LEU A 22 5.05 6.97 1.39
N VAL A 23 6.01 7.12 0.48
CA VAL A 23 6.10 8.25 -0.44
C VAL A 23 6.43 7.79 -1.84
N LEU A 24 5.85 8.46 -2.84
CA LEU A 24 6.22 8.32 -4.24
C LEU A 24 7.33 9.32 -4.60
N THR A 25 8.51 8.85 -4.96
CA THR A 25 9.68 9.69 -5.29
C THR A 25 10.11 9.45 -6.72
N GLU A 26 10.54 10.48 -7.46
CA GLU A 26 11.25 10.27 -8.73
C GLU A 26 12.67 9.76 -8.48
N ASP A 27 13.12 8.73 -9.21
CA ASP A 27 14.54 8.38 -9.19
C ASP A 27 15.28 9.36 -10.11
N GLY A 28 16.26 10.10 -9.59
CA GLY A 28 16.90 11.23 -10.29
C GLY A 28 17.74 10.88 -11.54
N GLY A 29 17.48 9.76 -12.21
CA GLY A 29 18.16 9.31 -13.43
C GLY A 29 17.29 8.49 -14.38
N GLU A 30 16.35 7.70 -13.86
CA GLU A 30 15.25 7.13 -14.64
C GLU A 30 14.03 7.98 -14.32
N LYS A 31 13.39 8.64 -15.30
CA LYS A 31 12.16 9.44 -15.07
C LYS A 31 10.94 8.60 -14.64
N THR A 32 11.17 7.51 -13.91
CA THR A 32 10.22 6.53 -13.43
C THR A 32 10.12 6.68 -11.91
N PRO A 33 8.95 7.01 -11.35
CA PRO A 33 8.79 7.24 -9.92
C PRO A 33 8.81 5.94 -9.11
N LYS A 34 9.63 5.85 -8.05
CA LYS A 34 9.72 4.75 -7.09
C LYS A 34 8.92 5.05 -5.82
N ILE A 35 8.30 4.02 -5.24
CA ILE A 35 7.69 4.14 -3.91
C ILE A 35 8.69 3.73 -2.85
N ARG A 36 8.94 4.63 -1.91
CA ARG A 36 9.76 4.39 -0.72
C ARG A 36 8.86 4.24 0.48
N ALA A 37 9.30 3.41 1.42
CA ALA A 37 8.61 3.21 2.67
C ALA A 37 8.85 4.36 3.66
N THR A 38 9.86 5.20 3.38
CA THR A 38 10.34 6.19 4.33
C THR A 38 10.63 7.52 3.64
N GLY A 39 9.68 8.45 3.73
CA GLY A 39 9.88 9.87 3.46
C GLY A 39 9.26 10.74 4.55
N ASP A 40 9.82 11.93 4.74
CA ASP A 40 9.30 12.93 5.67
C ASP A 40 8.25 13.82 4.98
N ASP A 41 7.79 13.45 3.78
CA ASP A 41 6.79 14.22 3.04
C ASP A 41 5.38 13.99 3.59
N GLU A 42 4.83 15.00 4.24
CA GLU A 42 3.41 15.10 4.58
C GLU A 42 2.57 15.66 3.42
N GLY A 43 3.19 15.99 2.29
CA GLY A 43 2.59 16.59 1.12
C GLY A 43 1.73 15.63 0.29
N LYS A 44 1.75 15.81 -1.03
CA LYS A 44 0.96 15.01 -1.98
C LYS A 44 1.62 13.67 -2.29
N GLU A 45 2.94 13.55 -2.15
CA GLU A 45 3.66 12.35 -2.56
C GLU A 45 3.46 11.18 -1.60
N SER A 46 3.07 11.46 -0.34
CA SER A 46 2.65 10.44 0.63
C SER A 46 1.21 9.99 0.53
N GLN A 47 0.43 10.61 -0.37
CA GLN A 47 -1.00 10.33 -0.49
C GLN A 47 -1.24 9.22 -1.51
N PHE A 48 -2.08 8.26 -1.14
CA PHE A 48 -2.62 7.28 -2.08
C PHE A 48 -4.12 7.12 -1.91
N THR A 49 -4.78 6.86 -3.02
CA THR A 49 -6.20 6.56 -3.08
C THR A 49 -6.41 5.06 -3.05
N MET A 50 -7.28 4.58 -2.16
CA MET A 50 -7.73 3.19 -2.19
C MET A 50 -8.83 3.05 -3.25
N VAL A 51 -8.56 2.33 -4.32
CA VAL A 51 -9.55 2.05 -5.36
C VAL A 51 -10.00 0.61 -5.25
N LEU A 52 -11.31 0.38 -5.11
CA LEU A 52 -11.86 -0.97 -4.98
C LEU A 52 -11.41 -1.86 -6.15
N ASN A 53 -10.87 -3.03 -5.82
CA ASN A 53 -10.51 -4.03 -6.81
C ASN A 53 -11.78 -4.69 -7.35
N THR A 54 -12.22 -4.27 -8.53
CA THR A 54 -13.37 -4.86 -9.25
C THR A 54 -12.96 -5.86 -10.32
N ALA A 55 -11.66 -5.99 -10.62
CA ALA A 55 -11.16 -6.90 -11.65
C ALA A 55 -11.16 -8.36 -11.16
N ASN A 56 -10.92 -8.57 -9.86
CA ASN A 56 -10.90 -9.89 -9.24
C ASN A 56 -11.97 -10.02 -8.12
N LEU A 57 -13.24 -10.04 -8.52
CA LEU A 57 -14.39 -10.19 -7.60
C LEU A 57 -14.44 -11.56 -6.89
N THR A 58 -13.66 -12.52 -7.35
CA THR A 58 -13.60 -13.90 -6.83
C THR A 58 -12.86 -14.03 -5.50
N PHE A 59 -12.18 -12.98 -5.02
CA PHE A 59 -11.32 -13.09 -3.83
C PHE A 59 -12.09 -13.27 -2.51
N ASN A 60 -13.41 -13.04 -2.47
CA ASN A 60 -14.21 -13.02 -1.24
C ASN A 60 -13.56 -12.18 -0.11
N GLU A 61 -12.77 -11.19 -0.52
CA GLU A 61 -12.01 -10.29 0.34
C GLU A 61 -12.26 -8.86 -0.13
N ASN A 62 -12.48 -7.98 0.83
CA ASN A 62 -12.62 -6.55 0.60
C ASN A 62 -11.25 -5.92 0.31
N SER A 63 -10.80 -6.07 -0.94
CA SER A 63 -9.47 -5.64 -1.40
C SER A 63 -9.51 -4.36 -2.26
N ALA A 64 -8.42 -3.60 -2.24
CA ALA A 64 -8.26 -2.36 -3.01
C ALA A 64 -6.86 -2.25 -3.63
N HIS A 65 -6.77 -1.56 -4.77
CA HIS A 65 -5.53 -1.06 -5.32
C HIS A 65 -5.10 0.20 -4.55
N LEU A 66 -3.79 0.33 -4.29
CA LEU A 66 -3.21 1.51 -3.66
C LEU A 66 -2.62 2.38 -4.77
N VAL A 67 -3.27 3.50 -5.07
CA VAL A 67 -2.98 4.35 -6.24
C VAL A 67 -2.37 5.67 -5.81
N PHE A 68 -1.14 5.93 -6.23
CA PHE A 68 -0.38 7.15 -6.00
C PHE A 68 -0.43 8.03 -7.25
N THR A 69 -0.53 9.36 -7.08
CA THR A 69 -0.50 10.31 -8.20
C THR A 69 0.84 11.04 -8.19
N ALA A 70 1.62 10.89 -9.25
CA ALA A 70 2.88 11.61 -9.42
C ALA A 70 2.66 13.09 -9.75
N GLN A 71 3.73 13.88 -9.70
CA GLN A 71 3.68 15.33 -9.94
C GLN A 71 3.20 15.68 -11.35
N ASP A 72 3.44 14.81 -12.34
CA ASP A 72 2.97 14.94 -13.71
C ASP A 72 1.48 14.57 -13.90
N GLY A 73 0.80 14.14 -12.84
CA GLY A 73 -0.59 13.69 -12.85
C GLY A 73 -0.78 12.22 -13.25
N GLN A 74 0.29 11.49 -13.57
CA GLN A 74 0.22 10.07 -13.86
C GLN A 74 -0.06 9.28 -12.57
N ASN A 75 -1.03 8.37 -12.65
CA ASN A 75 -1.34 7.46 -11.57
C ASN A 75 -0.51 6.19 -11.66
N TYR A 76 -0.02 5.73 -10.52
CA TYR A 76 0.75 4.52 -10.34
C TYR A 76 0.13 3.67 -9.25
N ALA A 77 0.18 2.35 -9.39
CA ALA A 77 -0.32 1.42 -8.40
C ALA A 77 0.73 0.39 -8.00
N LEU A 78 0.63 -0.07 -6.75
CA LEU A 78 1.52 -1.09 -6.23
C LEU A 78 1.25 -2.46 -6.85
N ILE A 79 2.33 -3.18 -7.13
CA ILE A 79 2.34 -4.59 -7.50
C ILE A 79 3.09 -5.36 -6.41
N ALA A 80 2.54 -6.51 -6.04
CA ALA A 80 3.18 -7.46 -5.16
C ALA A 80 3.71 -8.64 -5.97
N ASP A 81 5.02 -8.89 -5.91
CA ASP A 81 5.63 -10.11 -6.41
C ASP A 81 5.80 -11.08 -5.24
N LEU A 82 4.82 -11.96 -5.07
CA LEU A 82 4.80 -12.96 -4.00
C LEU A 82 5.95 -13.97 -4.12
N LYS A 83 6.48 -14.21 -5.33
CA LYS A 83 7.56 -15.18 -5.54
C LYS A 83 8.88 -14.62 -5.04
N ASN A 84 9.16 -13.35 -5.34
CA ASN A 84 10.41 -12.70 -4.97
C ASN A 84 10.32 -11.92 -3.65
N GLY A 85 9.11 -11.78 -3.07
CA GLY A 85 8.88 -11.04 -1.83
C GLY A 85 9.06 -9.53 -2.00
N THR A 86 8.85 -9.00 -3.20
CA THR A 86 9.11 -7.59 -3.52
C THR A 86 7.82 -6.84 -3.79
N VAL A 87 7.91 -5.52 -3.61
CA VAL A 87 6.86 -4.57 -3.96
C VAL A 87 7.42 -3.65 -5.04
N SER A 88 6.71 -3.53 -6.15
CA SER A 88 7.03 -2.63 -7.24
C SER A 88 5.81 -1.79 -7.60
N PHE A 89 5.88 -1.03 -8.69
CA PHE A 89 4.77 -0.21 -9.18
C PHE A 89 4.62 -0.36 -10.68
N THR A 90 3.42 -0.07 -11.16
CA THR A 90 3.09 0.09 -12.58
C THR A 90 2.23 1.31 -12.78
N LYS A 91 2.15 1.82 -14.01
CA LYS A 91 1.08 2.76 -14.38
C LYS A 91 -0.27 2.14 -14.04
N TYR A 92 -1.12 2.91 -13.36
CA TYR A 92 -2.42 2.43 -12.92
C TYR A 92 -3.40 2.39 -14.10
N GLU A 93 -3.94 1.20 -14.35
CA GLU A 93 -5.00 0.94 -15.30
C GLU A 93 -6.11 0.17 -14.59
N LYS A 94 -7.29 0.76 -14.46
CA LYS A 94 -8.39 0.24 -13.63
C LYS A 94 -8.81 -1.20 -13.97
N SER A 95 -8.62 -1.63 -15.22
CA SER A 95 -9.00 -2.96 -15.72
C SER A 95 -7.85 -3.98 -15.73
N SER A 96 -6.67 -3.64 -15.20
CA SER A 96 -5.50 -4.52 -15.26
C SER A 96 -5.50 -5.55 -14.11
N GLU A 97 -5.56 -6.83 -14.47
CA GLU A 97 -5.43 -7.96 -13.52
C GLU A 97 -4.04 -8.06 -12.88
N ARG A 98 -3.05 -7.31 -13.41
CA ARG A 98 -1.65 -7.35 -12.94
C ARG A 98 -1.40 -6.44 -11.73
N ILE A 99 -2.37 -5.63 -11.33
CA ILE A 99 -2.22 -4.67 -10.23
C ILE A 99 -2.45 -5.40 -8.90
N GLY A 100 -1.56 -5.18 -7.93
CA GLY A 100 -1.70 -5.73 -6.60
C GLY A 100 -3.01 -5.26 -5.95
N ALA A 101 -3.74 -6.20 -5.35
CA ALA A 101 -4.90 -5.91 -4.53
C ALA A 101 -4.51 -6.14 -3.06
N PHE A 102 -4.88 -5.21 -2.20
CA PHE A 102 -4.49 -5.20 -0.80
C PHE A 102 -5.72 -5.13 0.12
N VAL A 103 -5.69 -5.93 1.18
CA VAL A 103 -6.67 -5.94 2.26
C VAL A 103 -6.08 -5.15 3.42
N LYS A 104 -6.89 -4.23 3.95
CA LYS A 104 -6.56 -3.47 5.15
C LYS A 104 -6.93 -4.31 6.38
N GLU A 105 -5.94 -4.93 7.01
CA GLU A 105 -6.12 -5.79 8.19
C GLU A 105 -5.93 -4.96 9.47
N SER A 106 -6.97 -4.89 10.32
CA SER A 106 -6.85 -4.23 11.63
C SER A 106 -6.01 -5.07 12.59
N LEU A 107 -5.01 -4.45 13.22
CA LEU A 107 -4.14 -5.08 14.21
C LEU A 107 -4.57 -4.82 15.66
N GLY A 108 -5.68 -4.11 15.86
CA GLY A 108 -6.28 -3.86 17.18
C GLY A 108 -7.78 -3.66 17.09
N GLU A 109 -8.44 -3.65 18.25
CA GLU A 109 -9.90 -3.52 18.32
C GLU A 109 -10.39 -2.10 18.00
N GLN A 110 -9.58 -1.05 18.23
CA GLN A 110 -10.01 0.35 18.10
C GLN A 110 -8.93 1.34 17.57
N GLY A 111 -7.87 0.85 16.93
CA GLY A 111 -6.75 1.69 16.49
C GLY A 111 -6.68 1.96 14.98
N PRO A 112 -6.04 3.05 14.53
CA PRO A 112 -5.77 3.32 13.11
C PRO A 112 -4.60 2.49 12.57
N THR A 113 -4.19 1.43 13.28
CA THR A 113 -3.03 0.59 12.97
C THR A 113 -3.45 -0.62 12.15
N TYR A 114 -2.86 -0.72 10.96
CA TYR A 114 -3.20 -1.73 9.99
C TYR A 114 -1.95 -2.41 9.42
N ALA A 115 -2.12 -3.67 9.02
CA ALA A 115 -1.28 -4.29 8.02
C ALA A 115 -1.95 -4.17 6.64
N LEU A 116 -1.16 -3.90 5.61
CA LEU A 116 -1.62 -3.90 4.22
C LEU A 116 -1.27 -5.26 3.59
N ARG A 117 -2.18 -6.22 3.73
CA ARG A 117 -1.99 -7.61 3.29
C ARG A 117 -2.29 -7.73 1.80
N VAL A 118 -1.47 -8.42 1.04
CA VAL A 118 -1.76 -8.77 -0.36
C VAL A 118 -2.93 -9.76 -0.37
N ALA A 119 -3.98 -9.45 -1.10
CA ALA A 119 -5.19 -10.27 -1.20
C ALA A 119 -4.86 -11.72 -1.58
N GLN A 120 -5.61 -12.67 -1.03
CA GLN A 120 -5.40 -14.12 -1.16
C GLN A 120 -4.03 -14.64 -0.73
N SER A 121 -3.26 -13.86 0.02
CA SER A 121 -1.97 -14.27 0.55
C SER A 121 -1.88 -13.99 2.04
N GLN A 122 -0.89 -14.62 2.67
CA GLN A 122 -0.43 -14.30 4.03
C GLN A 122 0.83 -13.41 3.97
N SER A 123 0.93 -12.53 2.98
CA SER A 123 2.03 -11.57 2.85
C SER A 123 1.50 -10.15 2.95
N CYS A 124 2.24 -9.27 3.63
CA CYS A 124 1.88 -7.87 3.79
C CYS A 124 3.06 -6.96 3.46
N ILE A 125 2.74 -5.74 3.07
CA ILE A 125 3.72 -4.70 2.79
C ILE A 125 4.57 -4.49 4.05
N ALA A 126 5.89 -4.40 3.87
CA ALA A 126 6.85 -4.12 4.91
C ALA A 126 7.74 -2.92 4.54
N ALA A 127 7.90 -2.00 5.48
CA ALA A 127 8.81 -0.87 5.40
C ALA A 127 10.22 -1.25 5.86
N ASN A 128 11.13 -1.52 4.94
CA ASN A 128 12.48 -1.97 5.26
C ASN A 128 13.39 -0.83 5.75
N LYS A 129 14.51 -1.20 6.42
CA LYS A 129 15.48 -0.24 6.97
C LYS A 129 16.22 0.56 5.90
N ASP A 130 16.31 -0.01 4.70
CA ASP A 130 16.92 0.61 3.51
C ASP A 130 16.00 1.66 2.84
N GLY A 131 14.78 1.85 3.36
CA GLY A 131 13.82 2.81 2.84
C GLY A 131 12.94 2.29 1.70
N PHE A 132 13.06 1.01 1.33
CA PHE A 132 12.23 0.39 0.29
C PHE A 132 11.12 -0.49 0.88
N LEU A 133 10.15 -0.82 0.02
CA LEU A 133 9.07 -1.75 0.37
C LEU A 133 9.44 -3.19 -0.01
N SER A 134 9.02 -4.13 0.82
CA SER A 134 9.05 -5.56 0.52
C SER A 134 7.78 -6.25 1.01
N LEU A 135 7.71 -7.56 0.85
CA LEU A 135 6.67 -8.38 1.44
C LEU A 135 7.23 -9.19 2.61
N ARG A 136 6.49 -9.24 3.70
CA ARG A 136 6.76 -10.13 4.84
C ARG A 136 5.53 -10.96 5.19
N PRO A 137 5.70 -12.14 5.81
CA PRO A 137 4.59 -12.89 6.35
C PRO A 137 3.69 -12.04 7.25
N PHE A 138 2.39 -12.20 7.09
CA PHE A 138 1.39 -11.59 7.94
C PHE A 138 1.21 -12.44 9.20
N GLU A 139 1.43 -11.84 10.36
CA GLU A 139 1.17 -12.45 11.66
C GLU A 139 0.28 -11.52 12.48
N ARG A 140 -0.89 -12.01 12.89
CA ARG A 140 -1.86 -11.18 13.60
C ARG A 140 -1.50 -10.94 15.06
N ILE A 141 -0.97 -11.98 15.73
CA ILE A 141 -0.69 -11.96 17.17
C ILE A 141 0.63 -11.21 17.44
N TYR A 142 1.65 -11.48 16.61
CA TYR A 142 2.97 -10.86 16.72
C TYR A 142 3.40 -10.28 15.38
N PRO A 143 2.73 -9.21 14.89
CA PRO A 143 3.07 -8.61 13.61
C PRO A 143 4.51 -8.11 13.62
N HIS A 144 5.22 -8.35 12.52
CA HIS A 144 6.55 -7.80 12.35
C HIS A 144 6.47 -6.26 12.38
N PRO A 145 7.32 -5.53 13.12
CA PRO A 145 7.19 -4.07 13.26
C PRO A 145 7.19 -3.29 11.93
N ASP A 146 7.89 -3.81 10.94
CA ASP A 146 7.96 -3.22 9.58
C ASP A 146 6.64 -3.28 8.82
N THR A 147 5.68 -4.12 9.21
CA THR A 147 4.41 -4.30 8.50
C THR A 147 3.26 -3.49 9.09
N ILE A 148 3.54 -2.71 10.13
CA ILE A 148 2.54 -1.95 10.88
C ILE A 148 2.53 -0.50 10.42
N PHE A 149 1.37 -0.07 9.91
CA PHE A 149 1.14 1.28 9.44
C PHE A 149 -0.01 1.94 10.18
N VAL A 150 0.13 3.22 10.48
CA VAL A 150 -1.03 4.07 10.82
C VAL A 150 -1.58 4.62 9.51
N LEU A 151 -2.86 4.35 9.24
CA LEU A 151 -3.54 4.90 8.07
C LEU A 151 -4.38 6.10 8.47
N SER A 152 -3.99 7.27 7.98
CA SER A 152 -4.68 8.53 8.25
C SER A 152 -5.41 8.98 6.99
N LYS A 153 -6.72 9.21 7.08
CA LYS A 153 -7.50 9.78 5.98
C LYS A 153 -7.07 11.24 5.75
N VAL A 154 -6.95 11.64 4.49
CA VAL A 154 -6.65 13.03 4.07
C VAL A 154 -7.95 13.80 3.81
#